data_AF-A0A4U0UQK3-F1
#
_entry.id   AF-A0A4U0UQK3-F1
#
_cell.length_a   1.000
_cell.length_b   1.000
_cell.length_c   1.000
_cell.angle_alpha   90.00
_cell.angle_beta   90.00
_cell.angle_gamma   90.00
#
_symmetry.space_group_name_H-M   'P 1'
#
loop_
_entity.id
_entity.type
_entity.pdbx_description
1 polymer ?
#
loop_
_entity_poly.entity_id
_entity_poly.type
_entity_poly.pdbx_seq_one_letter_code
_entity_poly.pdbx_strand_id
1 'polypeptide(L)'
;MVKWWIALKNDSDSSNIHAYISGIAIQQGGQRCLLKANGKDLYFPQNPPSIGSPLAEDCAISLGSPGNTTTVTIAGGRIWIVEDKLNFLLNSGPALVEPSVLNPSDPNANINFGFCEFTLNNDQLYANISYVDHVPRIPIGITLQQASGQTQHVAGMSPDGLDQLADSLRQQAQKDGRPWDKLIVNHDGRNLRILNATHGNAVGASFDGYYEPLIDQIWQKYQSGASMKINTQAGPGVLEGKVNSNGELVIGDETFSKPNSADVFGCNSGPFTTGSSPTRNAIIPRLAAAFHRSTLLVTEEHPSDPRTFYPQDPTNHYARLVHKVNLDGKGYAFAYDDVQPDGGEDQSGKVNAGDPVLFTVTVGGKSAAAGGGGGGGQQAGAGQQQQQALGDQQGQGYTRGPPPPPPSDQGQQEQGGLRGALKGFAGRFSH
;
A
#
# COMPACT_ATOMS: atom_id res chain seq x y z
N MET A 1 -21.35 -3.46 20.41
CA MET A 1 -20.52 -3.74 19.21
C MET A 1 -21.46 -4.24 18.12
N VAL A 2 -21.47 -3.57 16.96
CA VAL A 2 -22.15 -4.09 15.77
C VAL A 2 -21.48 -5.42 15.43
N LYS A 3 -22.30 -6.46 15.21
CA LYS A 3 -21.79 -7.77 14.78
C LYS A 3 -21.41 -7.63 13.32
N TRP A 4 -20.12 -7.73 13.01
CA TRP A 4 -19.60 -7.65 11.65
C TRP A 4 -18.81 -8.92 11.33
N TRP A 5 -18.61 -9.17 10.05
CA TRP A 5 -17.91 -10.35 9.56
C TRP A 5 -16.97 -10.01 8.41
N ILE A 6 -15.95 -10.84 8.24
CA ILE A 6 -15.17 -10.88 7.00
C ILE A 6 -15.62 -12.12 6.21
N ALA A 7 -16.02 -11.94 4.96
CA ALA A 7 -16.24 -13.02 4.01
C ALA A 7 -15.08 -13.09 3.01
N LEU A 8 -14.49 -14.27 2.84
CA LEU A 8 -13.47 -14.55 1.85
C LEU A 8 -14.13 -15.37 0.73
N LYS A 9 -14.32 -14.78 -0.44
CA LYS A 9 -14.99 -15.39 -1.59
C LYS A 9 -13.96 -15.86 -2.61
N ASN A 10 -13.95 -17.16 -2.89
CA ASN A 10 -13.19 -17.72 -4.02
C ASN A 10 -13.96 -17.47 -5.33
N ASP A 11 -13.47 -16.57 -6.15
CA ASP A 11 -13.98 -16.19 -7.46
C ASP A 11 -12.97 -16.53 -8.58
N SER A 12 -12.08 -17.49 -8.30
CA SER A 12 -11.06 -17.97 -9.24
C SER A 12 -11.53 -19.20 -10.03
N ASP A 13 -10.63 -19.84 -10.79
CA ASP A 13 -10.81 -21.18 -11.36
C ASP A 13 -10.16 -22.30 -10.55
N SER A 14 -9.55 -21.98 -9.41
CA SER A 14 -8.77 -22.91 -8.60
C SER A 14 -9.45 -23.21 -7.27
N SER A 15 -9.42 -24.48 -6.84
CA SER A 15 -9.75 -24.85 -5.47
C SER A 15 -8.55 -24.77 -4.52
N ASN A 16 -7.37 -24.42 -5.03
CA ASN A 16 -6.11 -24.37 -4.30
C ASN A 16 -5.77 -22.94 -3.85
N ILE A 17 -6.76 -22.22 -3.32
CA ILE A 17 -6.59 -20.87 -2.79
C ILE A 17 -6.68 -20.92 -1.27
N HIS A 18 -5.71 -20.31 -0.60
CA HIS A 18 -5.69 -20.17 0.85
C HIS A 18 -5.57 -18.70 1.24
N ALA A 19 -6.05 -18.40 2.43
CA ALA A 19 -5.84 -17.13 3.09
C ALA A 19 -5.05 -17.31 4.39
N TYR A 20 -4.24 -16.31 4.72
CA TYR A 20 -3.63 -16.16 6.04
C TYR A 20 -4.01 -14.78 6.55
N ILE A 21 -4.30 -14.65 7.84
CA ILE A 21 -4.65 -13.34 8.41
C ILE A 21 -3.72 -13.06 9.59
N SER A 22 -2.79 -12.12 9.41
CA SER A 22 -1.90 -11.64 10.47
C SER A 22 -2.41 -10.31 11.00
N GLY A 23 -2.26 -10.05 12.30
CA GLY A 23 -2.84 -8.87 12.94
C GLY A 23 -2.28 -8.52 14.30
N ILE A 24 -2.92 -7.54 14.94
CA ILE A 24 -2.63 -7.11 16.31
C ILE A 24 -3.90 -7.28 17.14
N ALA A 25 -3.84 -8.09 18.20
CA ALA A 25 -4.94 -8.30 19.11
C ALA A 25 -4.97 -7.18 20.16
N ILE A 26 -5.67 -6.08 19.86
CA ILE A 26 -5.78 -4.90 20.75
C ILE A 26 -6.29 -5.29 22.15
N GLN A 27 -7.29 -6.18 22.21
CA GLN A 27 -7.86 -6.68 23.47
C GLN A 27 -6.90 -7.60 24.26
N GLN A 28 -5.77 -8.00 23.67
CA GLN A 28 -4.72 -8.81 24.27
C GLN A 28 -3.41 -8.01 24.38
N GLY A 29 -3.51 -6.74 24.81
CA GLY A 29 -2.36 -5.88 25.04
C GLY A 29 -1.60 -5.50 23.76
N GLY A 30 -2.22 -5.62 22.57
CA GLY A 30 -1.56 -5.31 21.30
C GLY A 30 -0.57 -6.37 20.83
N GLN A 31 -0.73 -7.62 21.26
CA GLN A 31 0.15 -8.71 20.82
C GLN A 31 -0.08 -9.07 19.33
N ARG A 32 1.01 -9.37 18.62
CA ARG A 32 0.97 -9.95 17.25
C ARG A 32 0.25 -11.29 17.29
N CYS A 33 -0.67 -11.52 16.35
CA CYS A 33 -1.38 -12.78 16.21
C CYS A 33 -1.61 -13.15 14.74
N LEU A 34 -1.95 -14.42 14.51
CA LEU A 34 -2.51 -14.91 13.26
C LEU A 34 -3.85 -15.60 13.53
N LEU A 35 -4.72 -15.70 12.53
CA LEU A 35 -5.91 -16.55 12.61
C LEU A 35 -5.54 -17.99 12.24
N LYS A 36 -5.93 -18.96 13.07
CA LYS A 36 -5.73 -20.39 12.79
C LYS A 36 -6.56 -20.83 11.58
N ALA A 37 -6.19 -21.97 10.98
CA ALA A 37 -6.85 -22.54 9.81
C ALA A 37 -8.38 -22.73 9.93
N ASN A 38 -8.91 -22.81 11.16
CA ASN A 38 -10.34 -22.89 11.41
C ASN A 38 -11.11 -21.57 11.24
N GLY A 39 -10.42 -20.46 10.98
CA GLY A 39 -11.02 -19.14 10.72
C GLY A 39 -11.61 -18.45 11.94
N LYS A 40 -11.35 -18.95 13.16
CA LYS A 40 -11.98 -18.46 14.40
C LYS A 40 -10.99 -18.20 15.51
N ASP A 41 -10.06 -19.12 15.74
CA ASP A 41 -9.14 -19.06 16.87
C ASP A 41 -7.90 -18.25 16.53
N LEU A 42 -7.42 -17.45 17.49
CA LEU A 42 -6.16 -16.73 17.35
C LEU A 42 -4.97 -17.61 17.75
N TYR A 43 -3.92 -17.56 16.94
CA TYR A 43 -2.59 -18.04 17.26
C TYR A 43 -1.70 -16.88 17.67
N PHE A 44 -1.08 -17.00 18.85
CA PHE A 44 -0.09 -16.06 19.37
C PHE A 44 1.29 -16.74 19.30
N PRO A 45 2.16 -16.36 18.33
CA PRO A 45 3.48 -16.94 18.20
C PRO A 45 4.27 -16.86 19.52
N GLN A 46 4.99 -17.94 19.82
CA GLN A 46 5.91 -18.04 20.95
C GLN A 46 7.35 -17.94 20.45
N ASN A 47 8.30 -17.68 21.36
CA ASN A 47 9.72 -17.64 21.00
C ASN A 47 10.13 -18.93 20.27
N PRO A 48 10.69 -18.83 19.05
CA PRO A 48 11.06 -20.01 18.28
C PRO A 48 12.35 -20.65 18.80
N PRO A 49 12.61 -21.93 18.49
CA PRO A 49 13.85 -22.61 18.86
C PRO A 49 15.08 -22.02 18.13
N SER A 50 14.87 -21.38 16.97
CA SER A 50 15.92 -20.69 16.21
C SER A 50 15.33 -19.59 15.32
N ILE A 51 16.15 -18.64 14.90
CA ILE A 51 15.78 -17.61 13.91
C ILE A 51 15.33 -18.29 12.60
N GLY A 52 14.26 -17.80 11.99
CA GLY A 52 13.71 -18.38 10.77
C GLY A 52 12.94 -19.69 10.97
N SER A 53 12.48 -19.99 12.19
CA SER A 53 11.64 -21.19 12.42
C SER A 53 10.24 -21.00 11.81
N PRO A 54 9.59 -22.06 11.31
CA PRO A 54 8.21 -21.98 10.83
C PRO A 54 7.22 -21.71 11.97
N LEU A 55 5.98 -21.35 11.62
CA LEU A 55 4.87 -21.33 12.58
C LEU A 55 4.64 -22.72 13.18
N ALA A 56 4.33 -22.78 14.47
CA ALA A 56 4.00 -24.02 15.17
C ALA A 56 2.53 -24.46 14.95
N GLU A 57 1.70 -23.60 14.37
CA GLU A 57 0.28 -23.80 14.16
C GLU A 57 -0.06 -23.57 12.69
N ASP A 58 -0.97 -24.39 12.13
CA ASP A 58 -1.47 -24.17 10.77
C ASP A 58 -2.42 -22.96 10.75
N CYS A 59 -2.06 -21.96 9.96
CA CYS A 59 -2.82 -20.73 9.77
C CYS A 59 -3.36 -20.59 8.33
N ALA A 60 -3.27 -21.64 7.52
CA ALA A 60 -3.79 -21.66 6.16
C ALA A 60 -5.31 -21.90 6.17
N ILE A 61 -6.09 -20.84 5.91
CA ILE A 61 -7.54 -20.92 5.80
C ILE A 61 -7.90 -21.25 4.35
N SER A 62 -8.40 -22.46 4.08
CA SER A 62 -8.81 -22.84 2.74
C SER A 62 -10.03 -22.03 2.28
N LEU A 63 -9.98 -21.50 1.05
CA LEU A 63 -11.12 -20.83 0.42
C LEU A 63 -12.02 -21.80 -0.36
N GLY A 64 -11.70 -23.10 -0.39
CA GLY A 64 -12.51 -24.14 -1.03
C GLY A 64 -12.60 -24.01 -2.56
N SER A 65 -13.59 -24.68 -3.16
CA SER A 65 -13.83 -24.64 -4.61
C SER A 65 -14.26 -23.25 -5.11
N PRO A 66 -14.10 -22.95 -6.42
CA PRO A 66 -14.69 -21.75 -7.02
C PRO A 66 -16.16 -21.55 -6.63
N GLY A 67 -16.51 -20.31 -6.27
CA GLY A 67 -17.83 -19.91 -5.75
C GLY A 67 -18.00 -20.05 -4.24
N ASN A 68 -17.09 -20.72 -3.54
CA ASN A 68 -17.19 -20.90 -2.09
C ASN A 68 -16.93 -19.58 -1.33
N THR A 69 -17.57 -19.44 -0.16
CA THR A 69 -17.36 -18.33 0.77
C THR A 69 -17.01 -18.85 2.16
N THR A 70 -15.90 -18.36 2.70
CA THR A 70 -15.45 -18.68 4.06
C THR A 70 -15.58 -17.43 4.94
N THR A 71 -16.22 -17.56 6.11
CA THR A 71 -16.39 -16.45 7.06
C THR A 71 -15.36 -16.51 8.18
N VAL A 72 -14.76 -15.37 8.51
CA VAL A 72 -13.73 -15.23 9.53
C VAL A 72 -13.98 -14.01 10.43
N THR A 73 -13.29 -13.93 11.59
CA THR A 73 -13.45 -12.81 12.53
C THR A 73 -12.11 -12.41 13.17
N ILE A 74 -11.64 -11.20 12.88
CA ILE A 74 -10.47 -10.57 13.50
C ILE A 74 -10.51 -9.05 13.27
N ALA A 75 -9.99 -8.24 14.21
CA ALA A 75 -10.19 -6.78 14.23
C ALA A 75 -9.18 -5.95 13.41
N GLY A 76 -8.14 -6.53 12.82
CA GLY A 76 -7.22 -5.75 11.98
C GLY A 76 -5.96 -6.49 11.57
N GLY A 77 -5.42 -6.10 10.42
CA GLY A 77 -4.14 -6.58 9.91
C GLY A 77 -4.14 -6.82 8.39
N ARG A 78 -3.40 -7.83 7.95
CA ARG A 78 -3.22 -8.20 6.54
C ARG A 78 -3.96 -9.50 6.24
N ILE A 79 -4.76 -9.50 5.18
CA ILE A 79 -5.35 -10.72 4.61
C ILE A 79 -4.49 -11.08 3.41
N TRP A 80 -3.63 -12.07 3.61
CA TRP A 80 -2.77 -12.64 2.58
C TRP A 80 -3.57 -13.66 1.80
N ILE A 81 -3.50 -13.59 0.48
CA ILE A 81 -4.20 -14.48 -0.44
C ILE A 81 -3.14 -15.17 -1.30
N VAL A 82 -3.21 -16.48 -1.40
CA VAL A 82 -2.16 -17.29 -2.04
C VAL A 82 -2.72 -18.49 -2.80
N GLU A 83 -2.11 -18.81 -3.93
CA GLU A 83 -2.21 -20.13 -4.55
C GLU A 83 -1.29 -21.11 -3.82
N ASP A 84 -1.82 -22.26 -3.37
CA ASP A 84 -1.15 -23.18 -2.45
C ASP A 84 -0.94 -22.57 -1.05
N LYS A 85 0.27 -22.55 -0.49
CA LYS A 85 0.52 -22.13 0.91
C LYS A 85 1.64 -21.09 1.02
N LEU A 86 1.56 -20.25 2.05
CA LEU A 86 2.63 -19.33 2.44
C LEU A 86 3.46 -19.89 3.61
N ASN A 87 4.76 -19.64 3.53
CA ASN A 87 5.72 -19.90 4.60
C ASN A 87 5.95 -18.62 5.39
N PHE A 88 5.30 -18.51 6.54
CA PHE A 88 5.64 -17.51 7.56
C PHE A 88 6.74 -18.05 8.47
N LEU A 89 7.70 -17.19 8.81
CA LEU A 89 8.80 -17.54 9.69
C LEU A 89 8.75 -16.72 10.99
N LEU A 90 9.48 -17.17 12.00
CA LEU A 90 9.59 -16.54 13.31
C LEU A 90 11.05 -16.29 13.68
N ASN A 91 11.32 -15.10 14.19
CA ASN A 91 12.58 -14.75 14.84
C ASN A 91 12.38 -14.62 16.36
N SER A 92 13.48 -14.62 17.12
CA SER A 92 13.47 -14.37 18.56
C SER A 92 12.73 -13.06 18.89
N GLY A 93 11.94 -13.04 19.96
CA GLY A 93 11.17 -11.85 20.37
C GLY A 93 9.66 -12.03 20.43
N PRO A 94 9.11 -13.25 20.22
CA PRO A 94 8.67 -13.75 18.91
C PRO A 94 8.31 -12.66 17.89
N ALA A 95 9.11 -12.54 16.82
CA ALA A 95 8.85 -11.62 15.72
C ALA A 95 8.39 -12.40 14.48
N LEU A 96 7.19 -12.06 13.98
CA LEU A 96 6.68 -12.60 12.71
C LEU A 96 7.49 -12.03 11.55
N VAL A 97 8.07 -12.92 10.75
CA VAL A 97 8.69 -12.60 9.47
C VAL A 97 7.66 -12.91 8.38
N GLU A 98 7.22 -11.85 7.73
CA GLU A 98 6.22 -11.93 6.66
C GLU A 98 6.88 -12.33 5.33
N PRO A 99 6.13 -12.96 4.40
CA PRO A 99 6.64 -13.33 3.09
C PRO A 99 7.26 -12.16 2.33
N SER A 100 8.46 -12.35 1.77
CA SER A 100 9.12 -11.33 0.95
C SER A 100 9.05 -11.67 -0.54
N VAL A 101 8.66 -10.67 -1.34
CA VAL A 101 8.78 -10.74 -2.80
C VAL A 101 10.12 -10.20 -3.31
N LEU A 102 10.96 -9.64 -2.43
CA LEU A 102 12.18 -8.90 -2.77
C LEU A 102 13.46 -9.71 -2.55
N ASN A 103 13.39 -10.76 -1.75
CA ASN A 103 14.51 -11.66 -1.51
C ASN A 103 14.34 -12.91 -2.41
N PRO A 104 15.19 -13.13 -3.43
CA PRO A 104 15.09 -14.30 -4.29
C PRO A 104 15.26 -15.65 -3.56
N SER A 105 15.85 -15.65 -2.35
CA SER A 105 16.00 -16.83 -1.51
C SER A 105 14.84 -17.03 -0.53
N ASP A 106 13.85 -16.14 -0.52
CA ASP A 106 12.65 -16.31 0.32
C ASP A 106 11.89 -17.57 -0.13
N PRO A 107 11.40 -18.41 0.80
CA PRO A 107 10.63 -19.61 0.45
C PRO A 107 9.34 -19.31 -0.33
N ASN A 108 8.87 -18.06 -0.32
CA ASN A 108 7.70 -17.59 -1.03
C ASN A 108 8.03 -16.87 -2.36
N ALA A 109 9.31 -16.80 -2.75
CA ALA A 109 9.75 -16.04 -3.93
C ALA A 109 9.01 -16.44 -5.21
N ASN A 110 8.70 -17.74 -5.38
CA ASN A 110 8.03 -18.29 -6.56
C ASN A 110 6.52 -18.55 -6.36
N ILE A 111 5.95 -18.20 -5.21
CA ILE A 111 4.55 -18.49 -4.88
C ILE A 111 3.66 -17.32 -5.31
N ASN A 112 2.54 -17.58 -5.97
CA ASN A 112 1.61 -16.51 -6.35
C ASN A 112 0.80 -16.06 -5.13
N PHE A 113 1.14 -14.90 -4.56
CA PHE A 113 0.41 -14.32 -3.45
C PHE A 113 0.28 -12.79 -3.56
N GLY A 114 -0.75 -12.26 -2.93
CA GLY A 114 -0.99 -10.84 -2.71
C GLY A 114 -1.65 -10.63 -1.36
N PHE A 115 -2.02 -9.38 -1.05
CA PHE A 115 -2.73 -9.08 0.18
C PHE A 115 -3.63 -7.85 0.04
N CYS A 116 -4.63 -7.77 0.92
CA CYS A 116 -5.31 -6.53 1.24
C CYS A 116 -5.14 -6.22 2.72
N GLU A 117 -5.22 -4.93 3.06
CA GLU A 117 -5.03 -4.44 4.42
C GLU A 117 -6.37 -3.99 4.98
N PHE A 118 -6.58 -4.15 6.29
CA PHE A 118 -7.72 -3.59 6.97
C PHE A 118 -7.42 -3.28 8.44
N THR A 119 -8.18 -2.34 9.00
CA THR A 119 -8.16 -2.00 10.42
C THR A 119 -9.58 -1.68 10.85
N LEU A 120 -10.05 -2.36 11.90
CA LEU A 120 -11.24 -1.96 12.64
C LEU A 120 -10.79 -1.34 13.96
N ASN A 121 -11.21 -0.10 14.19
CA ASN A 121 -11.04 0.58 15.47
C ASN A 121 -12.41 1.04 16.00
N ASN A 122 -12.42 1.92 17.01
CA ASN A 122 -13.65 2.41 17.62
C ASN A 122 -14.47 3.31 16.69
N ASP A 123 -13.84 3.88 15.66
CA ASP A 123 -14.44 4.89 14.79
C ASP A 123 -14.91 4.29 13.46
N GLN A 124 -14.15 3.35 12.89
CA GLN A 124 -14.46 2.77 11.58
C GLN A 124 -13.72 1.45 11.29
N LEU A 125 -14.25 0.71 10.32
CA LEU A 125 -13.45 -0.17 9.47
C LEU A 125 -12.84 0.69 8.35
N TYR A 126 -11.56 0.50 8.09
CA TYR A 126 -10.86 0.97 6.90
C TYR A 126 -10.18 -0.23 6.24
N ALA A 127 -10.31 -0.40 4.92
CA ALA A 127 -9.65 -1.45 4.17
C ALA A 127 -9.23 -0.99 2.78
N ASN A 128 -8.17 -1.58 2.24
CA ASN A 128 -7.66 -1.26 0.92
C ASN A 128 -7.00 -2.47 0.25
N ILE A 129 -7.12 -2.55 -1.07
CA ILE A 129 -6.17 -3.33 -1.88
C ILE A 129 -4.82 -2.61 -1.88
N SER A 130 -3.71 -3.33 -2.09
CA SER A 130 -2.39 -2.70 -2.13
C SER A 130 -1.53 -3.22 -3.27
N TYR A 131 -0.94 -2.28 -4.00
CA TYR A 131 0.05 -2.49 -5.05
C TYR A 131 1.32 -1.68 -4.78
N VAL A 132 1.53 -1.28 -3.52
CA VAL A 132 2.70 -0.47 -3.09
C VAL A 132 3.99 -1.29 -3.23
N ASP A 133 3.94 -2.60 -2.98
CA ASP A 133 5.09 -3.48 -3.11
C ASP A 133 5.11 -4.22 -4.45
N HIS A 134 3.99 -4.86 -4.82
CA HIS A 134 3.84 -5.56 -6.08
C HIS A 134 2.38 -5.70 -6.49
N VAL A 135 2.14 -5.91 -7.78
CA VAL A 135 0.89 -6.45 -8.30
C VAL A 135 0.96 -7.97 -8.29
N PRO A 136 0.10 -8.67 -7.53
CA PRO A 136 0.04 -10.13 -7.56
C PRO A 136 -0.65 -10.60 -8.84
N ARG A 137 -0.38 -11.85 -9.26
CA ARG A 137 -1.13 -12.44 -10.37
C ARG A 137 -2.58 -12.74 -9.99
N ILE A 138 -2.84 -13.11 -8.75
CA ILE A 138 -4.19 -13.36 -8.27
C ILE A 138 -4.92 -12.03 -7.99
N PRO A 139 -5.98 -11.67 -8.74
CA PRO A 139 -6.70 -10.43 -8.50
C PRO A 139 -7.43 -10.46 -7.16
N ILE A 140 -7.49 -9.31 -6.50
CA ILE A 140 -8.22 -9.11 -5.23
C ILE A 140 -9.17 -7.93 -5.42
N GLY A 141 -10.44 -8.13 -5.09
CA GLY A 141 -11.45 -7.09 -4.99
C GLY A 141 -12.02 -7.03 -3.57
N ILE A 142 -12.55 -5.88 -3.17
CA ILE A 142 -13.10 -5.69 -1.82
C ILE A 142 -14.47 -5.00 -1.85
N THR A 143 -15.36 -5.40 -0.94
CA THR A 143 -16.70 -4.84 -0.79
C THR A 143 -16.99 -4.62 0.68
N LEU A 144 -17.52 -3.44 1.03
CA LEU A 144 -17.94 -3.11 2.38
C LEU A 144 -19.43 -2.75 2.41
N GLN A 145 -20.20 -3.55 3.13
CA GLN A 145 -21.61 -3.29 3.42
C GLN A 145 -21.77 -2.61 4.77
N GLN A 146 -22.64 -1.60 4.82
CA GLN A 146 -22.90 -0.75 5.98
C GLN A 146 -24.28 -1.01 6.57
N ALA A 147 -24.47 -0.71 7.85
CA ALA A 147 -25.77 -0.81 8.51
C ALA A 147 -26.79 0.18 7.93
N SER A 148 -26.32 1.30 7.37
CA SER A 148 -27.10 2.25 6.58
C SER A 148 -27.70 1.67 5.29
N GLY A 149 -27.27 0.47 4.86
CA GLY A 149 -27.63 -0.14 3.57
C GLY A 149 -26.71 0.29 2.42
N GLN A 150 -25.79 1.22 2.66
CA GLN A 150 -24.78 1.61 1.66
C GLN A 150 -23.77 0.48 1.43
N THR A 151 -23.26 0.42 0.20
CA THR A 151 -22.19 -0.51 -0.18
C THR A 151 -21.09 0.25 -0.90
N GLN A 152 -19.86 0.06 -0.46
CA GLN A 152 -18.66 0.50 -1.17
C GLN A 152 -18.00 -0.72 -1.83
N HIS A 153 -17.49 -0.53 -3.04
CA HIS A 153 -16.87 -1.60 -3.81
C HIS A 153 -15.62 -1.10 -4.52
N VAL A 154 -14.58 -1.94 -4.50
CA VAL A 154 -13.36 -1.81 -5.29
C VAL A 154 -13.21 -3.10 -6.09
N ALA A 155 -13.22 -2.98 -7.41
CA ALA A 155 -13.36 -4.11 -8.32
C ALA A 155 -12.09 -4.96 -8.41
N GLY A 156 -10.92 -4.32 -8.33
CA GLY A 156 -9.65 -4.95 -8.65
C GLY A 156 -9.50 -5.17 -10.16
N MET A 157 -8.70 -6.17 -10.53
CA MET A 157 -8.42 -6.52 -11.92
C MET A 157 -9.22 -7.73 -12.41
N SER A 158 -9.35 -7.87 -13.73
CA SER A 158 -9.76 -9.13 -14.36
C SER A 158 -8.68 -10.22 -14.20
N PRO A 159 -8.98 -11.51 -14.46
CA PRO A 159 -8.01 -12.61 -14.31
C PRO A 159 -6.72 -12.47 -15.15
N ASP A 160 -6.78 -11.70 -16.24
CA ASP A 160 -5.67 -11.40 -17.16
C ASP A 160 -5.01 -10.02 -16.91
N GLY A 161 -5.44 -9.29 -15.87
CA GLY A 161 -4.97 -7.92 -15.61
C GLY A 161 -3.46 -7.81 -15.38
N LEU A 162 -2.83 -8.79 -14.73
CA LEU A 162 -1.37 -8.82 -14.59
C LEU A 162 -0.67 -8.93 -15.95
N ASP A 163 -1.21 -9.73 -16.87
CA ASP A 163 -0.62 -9.91 -18.20
C ASP A 163 -0.79 -8.63 -19.05
N GLN A 164 -1.97 -7.99 -18.97
CA GLN A 164 -2.21 -6.69 -19.60
C GLN A 164 -1.26 -5.59 -19.07
N LEU A 165 -0.99 -5.61 -17.76
CA LEU A 165 -0.03 -4.69 -17.13
C LEU A 165 1.40 -4.98 -17.59
N ALA A 166 1.80 -6.25 -17.62
CA ALA A 166 3.12 -6.67 -18.11
C ALA A 166 3.34 -6.20 -19.55
N ASP A 167 2.37 -6.40 -20.44
CA ASP A 167 2.45 -5.95 -21.84
C ASP A 167 2.53 -4.42 -21.94
N SER A 168 1.76 -3.70 -21.13
CA SER A 168 1.80 -2.24 -21.09
C SER A 168 3.15 -1.70 -20.59
N LEU A 169 3.78 -2.36 -19.61
CA LEU A 169 5.11 -1.98 -19.13
C LEU A 169 6.21 -2.29 -20.15
N ARG A 170 6.12 -3.41 -20.88
CA ARG A 170 7.01 -3.69 -22.01
C ARG A 170 6.92 -2.62 -23.09
N GLN A 171 5.70 -2.21 -23.45
CA GLN A 171 5.48 -1.11 -24.39
C GLN A 171 6.03 0.22 -23.87
N GLN A 172 5.87 0.50 -22.58
CA GLN A 172 6.41 1.70 -21.97
C GLN A 172 7.94 1.72 -22.00
N ALA A 173 8.60 0.60 -21.66
CA ALA A 173 10.06 0.47 -21.72
C ALA A 173 10.59 0.67 -23.14
N GLN A 174 9.87 0.18 -24.16
CA GLN A 174 10.21 0.43 -25.57
C GLN A 174 10.07 1.91 -25.95
N LYS A 175 9.12 2.64 -25.33
CA LYS A 175 8.84 4.05 -25.63
C LYS A 175 9.88 5.00 -25.03
N ASP A 176 10.27 4.80 -23.77
CA ASP A 176 11.12 5.74 -23.03
C ASP A 176 12.53 5.20 -22.70
N GLY A 177 12.81 3.93 -22.98
CA GLY A 177 14.08 3.27 -22.69
C GLY A 177 14.34 3.01 -21.20
N ARG A 178 13.35 3.22 -20.32
CA ARG A 178 13.46 2.98 -18.88
C ARG A 178 13.06 1.54 -18.54
N PRO A 179 13.59 0.94 -17.46
CA PRO A 179 13.51 -0.50 -17.22
C PRO A 179 12.18 -0.96 -16.61
N TRP A 180 11.05 -0.44 -17.10
CA TRP A 180 9.71 -0.82 -16.64
C TRP A 180 9.39 -2.30 -16.86
N ASP A 181 9.90 -2.87 -17.94
CA ASP A 181 9.77 -4.28 -18.31
C ASP A 181 10.52 -5.20 -17.33
N LYS A 182 11.63 -4.74 -16.75
CA LYS A 182 12.39 -5.49 -15.76
C LYS A 182 11.68 -5.64 -14.41
N LEU A 183 10.64 -4.84 -14.14
CA LEU A 183 9.80 -5.00 -12.95
C LEU A 183 8.93 -6.27 -13.01
N ILE A 184 8.79 -6.89 -14.18
CA ILE A 184 7.99 -8.08 -14.39
C ILE A 184 8.77 -9.31 -13.92
N VAL A 185 8.29 -9.97 -12.87
CA VAL A 185 8.86 -11.23 -12.37
C VAL A 185 8.14 -12.39 -13.05
N ASN A 186 8.92 -13.29 -13.64
CA ASN A 186 8.43 -14.48 -14.32
C ASN A 186 8.82 -15.74 -13.55
N HIS A 187 7.93 -16.74 -13.56
CA HIS A 187 8.21 -18.08 -13.07
C HIS A 187 7.55 -19.08 -14.00
N ASP A 188 8.30 -20.10 -14.44
CA ASP A 188 7.83 -21.14 -15.37
C ASP A 188 7.10 -20.62 -16.63
N GLY A 189 7.63 -19.53 -17.21
CA GLY A 189 7.09 -18.94 -18.44
C GLY A 189 5.79 -18.15 -18.27
N ARG A 190 5.40 -17.86 -17.03
CA ARG A 190 4.21 -17.07 -16.68
C ARG A 190 4.61 -15.84 -15.86
N ASN A 191 3.98 -14.70 -16.14
CA ASN A 191 4.11 -13.52 -15.28
C ASN A 191 3.55 -13.89 -13.90
N LEU A 192 4.40 -13.82 -12.87
CA LEU A 192 4.07 -14.21 -11.49
C LEU A 192 3.62 -13.00 -10.68
N ARG A 193 4.29 -11.86 -10.86
CA ARG A 193 4.00 -10.58 -10.22
C ARG A 193 4.75 -9.47 -10.93
N ILE A 194 4.39 -8.22 -10.63
CA ILE A 194 5.11 -7.04 -11.12
C ILE A 194 5.48 -6.20 -9.90
N LEU A 195 6.78 -5.96 -9.68
CA LEU A 195 7.24 -5.16 -8.55
C LEU A 195 6.98 -3.68 -8.79
N ASN A 196 6.79 -2.93 -7.70
CA ASN A 196 6.81 -1.48 -7.75
C ASN A 196 8.22 -0.97 -8.14
N ALA A 197 8.30 0.19 -8.80
CA ALA A 197 9.56 0.84 -9.15
C ALA A 197 10.44 1.13 -7.93
N THR A 198 9.86 1.35 -6.74
CA THR A 198 10.60 1.49 -5.47
C THR A 198 11.53 0.30 -5.19
N HIS A 199 11.14 -0.88 -5.67
CA HIS A 199 11.81 -2.15 -5.47
C HIS A 199 12.61 -2.61 -6.69
N GLY A 200 12.75 -1.76 -7.70
CA GLY A 200 13.37 -2.12 -8.98
C GLY A 200 14.78 -2.69 -8.86
N ASN A 201 15.56 -2.24 -7.87
CA ASN A 201 16.91 -2.76 -7.63
C ASN A 201 16.93 -4.26 -7.30
N ALA A 202 15.87 -4.82 -6.71
CA ALA A 202 15.76 -6.26 -6.43
C ALA A 202 15.74 -7.12 -7.71
N VAL A 203 15.40 -6.51 -8.85
CA VAL A 203 15.29 -7.16 -10.17
C VAL A 203 16.17 -6.49 -11.24
N GLY A 204 17.15 -5.67 -10.82
CA GLY A 204 18.07 -4.99 -11.73
C GLY A 204 17.45 -3.89 -12.59
N ALA A 205 16.34 -3.29 -12.12
CA ALA A 205 15.68 -2.13 -12.69
C ALA A 205 16.04 -0.85 -11.90
N SER A 206 17.07 -0.11 -12.34
CA SER A 206 17.41 1.18 -11.74
C SER A 206 16.60 2.32 -12.38
N PHE A 207 16.00 3.15 -11.52
CA PHE A 207 15.31 4.38 -11.89
C PHE A 207 16.07 5.63 -11.40
N ASP A 208 17.38 5.51 -11.17
CA ASP A 208 18.21 6.65 -10.81
C ASP A 208 18.16 7.71 -11.92
N GLY A 209 18.02 8.99 -11.54
CA GLY A 209 17.94 10.06 -12.53
C GLY A 209 16.63 10.10 -13.33
N TYR A 210 15.60 9.33 -12.95
CA TYR A 210 14.34 9.27 -13.69
C TYR A 210 13.50 10.56 -13.59
N TYR A 211 13.24 11.05 -12.37
CA TYR A 211 12.38 12.21 -12.09
C TYR A 211 13.11 13.55 -12.15
N GLU A 212 14.43 13.58 -12.11
CA GLU A 212 15.27 14.77 -12.01
C GLU A 212 14.91 15.81 -13.09
N PRO A 213 14.68 15.47 -14.38
CA PRO A 213 14.24 16.44 -15.37
C PRO A 213 12.89 17.10 -15.09
N LEU A 214 11.94 16.37 -14.49
CA LEU A 214 10.64 16.93 -14.08
C LEU A 214 10.82 17.81 -12.84
N ILE A 215 11.61 17.36 -11.87
CA ILE A 215 11.90 18.08 -10.63
C ILE A 215 12.56 19.43 -10.96
N ASP A 216 13.52 19.48 -11.89
CA ASP A 216 14.17 20.72 -12.30
C ASP A 216 13.18 21.71 -12.94
N GLN A 217 12.27 21.23 -13.79
CA GLN A 217 11.22 22.07 -14.38
C GLN A 217 10.25 22.62 -13.33
N ILE A 218 9.87 21.79 -12.35
CA ILE A 218 9.01 22.19 -11.23
C ILE A 218 9.70 23.29 -10.42
N TRP A 219 10.97 23.08 -10.07
CA TRP A 219 11.75 24.09 -9.34
C TRP A 219 11.85 25.40 -10.11
N GLN A 220 12.13 25.34 -11.42
CA GLN A 220 12.20 26.52 -12.27
C GLN A 220 10.85 27.27 -12.32
N LYS A 221 9.73 26.55 -12.48
CA LYS A 221 8.38 27.13 -12.50
C LYS A 221 8.10 27.94 -11.23
N TYR A 222 8.34 27.35 -10.06
CA TYR A 222 8.04 27.97 -8.77
C TYR A 222 9.13 28.95 -8.28
N GLN A 223 10.31 28.95 -8.89
CA GLN A 223 11.31 30.03 -8.75
C GLN A 223 10.93 31.25 -9.59
N SER A 224 10.28 31.05 -10.74
CA SER A 224 9.97 32.09 -11.74
C SER A 224 8.69 32.89 -11.43
N GLY A 225 8.13 32.72 -10.23
CA GLY A 225 7.00 33.52 -9.74
C GLY A 225 5.66 32.79 -9.64
N ALA A 226 5.54 31.55 -10.14
CA ALA A 226 4.36 30.71 -9.88
C ALA A 226 4.25 30.38 -8.37
N SER A 227 3.03 30.13 -7.89
CA SER A 227 2.76 29.76 -6.48
C SER A 227 1.95 28.48 -6.43
N MET A 228 2.48 27.41 -5.82
CA MET A 228 1.65 26.22 -5.55
C MET A 228 0.74 26.48 -4.35
N LYS A 229 -0.38 25.76 -4.28
CA LYS A 229 -1.28 25.75 -3.14
C LYS A 229 -1.48 24.32 -2.69
N ILE A 230 -1.07 24.04 -1.45
CA ILE A 230 -1.28 22.75 -0.80
C ILE A 230 -2.42 22.89 0.18
N ASN A 231 -3.58 22.33 -0.15
CA ASN A 231 -4.61 22.05 0.83
C ASN A 231 -4.13 20.89 1.72
N THR A 232 -3.77 21.21 2.97
CA THR A 232 -3.30 20.23 3.95
C THR A 232 -4.41 19.29 4.41
N GLN A 233 -5.68 19.66 4.17
CA GLN A 233 -6.89 18.98 4.66
C GLN A 233 -6.84 18.77 6.19
N ALA A 234 -6.15 19.69 6.86
CA ALA A 234 -5.86 19.70 8.29
C ALA A 234 -5.92 21.16 8.81
N GLY A 235 -5.56 21.36 10.08
CA GLY A 235 -5.64 22.65 10.77
C GLY A 235 -5.11 23.87 9.99
N PRO A 236 -3.94 23.80 9.31
CA PRO A 236 -3.40 24.93 8.54
C PRO A 236 -4.19 25.32 7.29
N GLY A 237 -5.13 24.50 6.82
CA GLY A 237 -5.89 24.77 5.60
C GLY A 237 -5.01 24.75 4.34
N VAL A 238 -5.16 25.76 3.49
CA VAL A 238 -4.41 25.90 2.24
C VAL A 238 -3.15 26.75 2.47
N LEU A 239 -1.99 26.19 2.14
CA LEU A 239 -0.70 26.85 2.25
C LEU A 239 -0.12 27.14 0.87
N GLU A 240 0.39 28.35 0.66
CA GLU A 240 1.10 28.72 -0.56
C GLU A 240 2.55 28.22 -0.53
N GLY A 241 3.08 27.90 -1.70
CA GLY A 241 4.46 27.44 -1.86
C GLY A 241 5.21 28.04 -3.04
N LYS A 242 6.46 28.43 -2.81
CA LYS A 242 7.36 29.01 -3.81
C LYS A 242 8.79 28.55 -3.57
N VAL A 243 9.62 28.56 -4.61
CA VAL A 243 11.06 28.31 -4.42
C VAL A 243 11.74 29.63 -4.06
N ASN A 244 12.46 29.64 -2.93
CA ASN A 244 13.16 30.80 -2.40
C ASN A 244 14.48 31.08 -3.16
N SER A 245 15.21 32.14 -2.81
CA SER A 245 16.51 32.47 -3.44
C SER A 245 17.62 31.44 -3.17
N ASN A 246 17.44 30.56 -2.19
CA ASN A 246 18.39 29.48 -1.85
C ASN A 246 18.09 28.19 -2.63
N GLY A 247 17.06 28.19 -3.49
CA GLY A 247 16.65 27.01 -4.26
C GLY A 247 15.83 26.00 -3.46
N GLU A 248 15.29 26.38 -2.31
CA GLU A 248 14.43 25.53 -1.48
C GLU A 248 12.97 25.85 -1.71
N LEU A 249 12.12 24.82 -1.76
CA LEU A 249 10.67 24.99 -1.83
C LEU A 249 10.14 25.29 -0.43
N VAL A 250 9.59 26.49 -0.23
CA VAL A 250 8.97 26.91 1.02
C VAL A 250 7.46 26.84 0.86
N ILE A 251 6.76 26.05 1.68
CA ILE A 251 5.29 25.91 1.71
C ILE A 251 4.79 26.30 3.10
N GLY A 252 4.08 27.42 3.21
CA GLY A 252 3.86 28.06 4.51
C GLY A 252 5.20 28.38 5.18
N ASP A 253 5.41 27.90 6.41
CA ASP A 253 6.68 28.05 7.14
C ASP A 253 7.61 26.83 6.99
N GLU A 254 7.23 25.84 6.19
CA GLU A 254 7.99 24.59 6.01
C GLU A 254 8.91 24.65 4.79
N THR A 255 10.16 24.22 4.96
CA THR A 255 11.16 24.19 3.89
C THR A 255 11.41 22.77 3.40
N PHE A 256 11.47 22.59 2.09
CA PHE A 256 11.71 21.32 1.41
C PHE A 256 12.90 21.48 0.46
N SER A 257 13.93 20.68 0.67
CA SER A 257 15.03 20.54 -0.29
C SER A 257 14.51 19.93 -1.60
N LYS A 258 15.25 20.14 -2.70
CA LYS A 258 14.98 19.48 -3.96
C LYS A 258 15.08 17.94 -3.80
N PRO A 259 14.03 17.14 -4.11
CA PRO A 259 14.10 15.69 -4.04
C PRO A 259 14.92 15.12 -5.21
N ASN A 260 15.26 13.84 -5.09
CA ASN A 260 15.74 13.00 -6.20
C ASN A 260 14.70 11.91 -6.54
N SER A 261 15.01 11.05 -7.52
CA SER A 261 14.15 9.93 -7.90
C SER A 261 13.81 8.98 -6.75
N ALA A 262 14.80 8.63 -5.90
CA ALA A 262 14.58 7.74 -4.77
C ALA A 262 13.65 8.34 -3.72
N ASP A 263 13.77 9.65 -3.45
CA ASP A 263 12.86 10.37 -2.56
C ASP A 263 11.42 10.33 -3.10
N VAL A 264 11.23 10.63 -4.39
CA VAL A 264 9.90 10.62 -5.03
C VAL A 264 9.28 9.24 -4.98
N PHE A 265 10.00 8.20 -5.44
CA PHE A 265 9.46 6.83 -5.43
C PHE A 265 9.20 6.31 -4.01
N GLY A 266 10.12 6.57 -3.08
CA GLY A 266 10.04 6.04 -1.71
C GLY A 266 9.05 6.77 -0.80
N CYS A 267 8.70 8.03 -1.09
CA CYS A 267 7.81 8.86 -0.27
C CYS A 267 8.23 9.05 1.20
N ASN A 268 9.47 8.71 1.57
CA ASN A 268 9.87 8.56 2.98
C ASN A 268 11.30 9.04 3.31
N SER A 269 12.01 9.61 2.34
CA SER A 269 13.40 10.06 2.46
C SER A 269 13.54 11.49 1.94
N GLY A 270 14.71 12.10 2.19
CA GLY A 270 15.00 13.46 1.81
C GLY A 270 13.91 14.44 2.30
N PRO A 271 13.32 15.26 1.41
CA PRO A 271 12.29 16.22 1.80
C PRO A 271 10.98 15.57 2.28
N PHE A 272 10.77 14.27 2.06
CA PHE A 272 9.57 13.54 2.49
C PHE A 272 9.74 12.82 3.83
N THR A 273 10.83 13.08 4.57
CA THR A 273 11.00 12.56 5.92
C THR A 273 10.03 13.26 6.89
N THR A 274 9.16 12.48 7.55
CA THR A 274 8.28 12.98 8.61
C THR A 274 9.05 13.31 9.88
N GLY A 275 8.59 14.30 10.63
CA GLY A 275 9.24 14.75 11.87
C GLY A 275 8.24 15.23 12.92
N SER A 276 8.70 16.08 13.83
CA SER A 276 7.86 16.65 14.89
C SER A 276 6.86 17.71 14.40
N SER A 277 7.05 18.29 13.20
CA SER A 277 6.15 19.30 12.65
C SER A 277 4.86 18.67 12.09
N PRO A 278 3.68 18.96 12.69
CA PRO A 278 2.41 18.48 12.16
C PRO A 278 2.09 19.07 10.78
N THR A 279 2.45 20.34 10.56
CA THR A 279 2.26 21.03 9.27
C THR A 279 3.07 20.34 8.17
N ARG A 280 4.35 20.04 8.42
CA ARG A 280 5.18 19.28 7.49
C ARG A 280 4.57 17.93 7.15
N ASN A 281 4.17 17.18 8.18
CA ASN A 281 3.59 15.85 8.03
C ASN A 281 2.26 15.89 7.25
N ALA A 282 1.51 17.00 7.29
CA ALA A 282 0.31 17.18 6.49
C ALA A 282 0.59 17.55 5.02
N ILE A 283 1.67 18.28 4.75
CA ILE A 283 2.12 18.67 3.40
C ILE A 283 2.70 17.48 2.62
N ILE A 284 3.56 16.67 3.26
CA ILE A 284 4.34 15.60 2.62
C ILE A 284 3.48 14.69 1.71
N PRO A 285 2.34 14.12 2.17
CA PRO A 285 1.52 13.25 1.33
C PRO A 285 1.05 13.93 0.03
N ARG A 286 0.63 15.20 0.13
CA ARG A 286 0.11 15.96 -1.02
C ARG A 286 1.19 16.26 -2.04
N LEU A 287 2.35 16.69 -1.55
CA LEU A 287 3.48 16.99 -2.40
C LEU A 287 4.01 15.72 -3.09
N ALA A 288 4.18 14.61 -2.34
CA ALA A 288 4.63 13.33 -2.88
C ALA A 288 3.65 12.77 -3.93
N ALA A 289 2.34 12.80 -3.66
CA ALA A 289 1.32 12.38 -4.64
C ALA A 289 1.35 13.23 -5.91
N ALA A 290 1.60 14.54 -5.79
CA ALA A 290 1.70 15.44 -6.93
C ALA A 290 2.93 15.16 -7.82
N PHE A 291 4.06 14.71 -7.24
CA PHE A 291 5.20 14.20 -8.02
C PHE A 291 4.88 12.89 -8.75
N HIS A 292 4.34 11.90 -8.03
CA HIS A 292 3.99 10.60 -8.63
C HIS A 292 3.03 10.76 -9.81
N ARG A 293 2.05 11.65 -9.67
CA ARG A 293 1.03 11.95 -10.68
C ARG A 293 1.47 13.03 -11.67
N SER A 294 2.69 13.55 -11.57
CA SER A 294 3.26 14.59 -12.43
C SER A 294 2.36 15.83 -12.63
N THR A 295 1.69 16.28 -11.57
CA THR A 295 0.65 17.32 -11.65
C THR A 295 1.18 18.74 -11.39
N LEU A 296 2.35 18.87 -10.74
CA LEU A 296 2.96 20.15 -10.33
C LEU A 296 3.30 21.08 -11.50
N LEU A 297 3.47 20.56 -12.73
CA LEU A 297 3.60 21.41 -13.92
C LEU A 297 2.25 21.84 -14.51
N VAL A 298 1.19 21.08 -14.26
CA VAL A 298 -0.12 21.22 -14.92
C VAL A 298 -1.09 22.11 -14.15
N THR A 299 -1.07 22.03 -12.82
CA THR A 299 -1.93 22.83 -11.94
C THR A 299 -1.14 23.37 -10.77
N GLU A 300 -1.70 24.36 -10.09
CA GLU A 300 -1.15 24.94 -8.87
C GLU A 300 -1.89 24.46 -7.61
N GLU A 301 -3.11 23.94 -7.76
CA GLU A 301 -3.94 23.46 -6.65
C GLU A 301 -3.70 21.97 -6.39
N HIS A 302 -3.27 21.63 -5.17
CA HIS A 302 -3.02 20.25 -4.74
C HIS A 302 -3.69 19.94 -3.40
N PRO A 303 -4.29 18.75 -3.22
CA PRO A 303 -4.43 17.66 -4.19
C PRO A 303 -5.23 18.05 -5.43
N SER A 304 -4.80 17.60 -6.61
CA SER A 304 -5.46 17.94 -7.87
C SER A 304 -6.49 16.89 -8.28
N ASP A 305 -7.34 17.26 -9.22
CA ASP A 305 -8.37 16.39 -9.78
C ASP A 305 -7.75 15.20 -10.56
N PRO A 306 -8.30 13.98 -10.46
CA PRO A 306 -7.80 12.79 -11.18
C PRO A 306 -7.62 12.96 -12.70
N ARG A 307 -8.42 13.81 -13.35
CA ARG A 307 -8.29 14.13 -14.79
C ARG A 307 -6.95 14.78 -15.14
N THR A 308 -6.23 15.29 -14.14
CA THR A 308 -4.90 15.91 -14.30
C THR A 308 -3.76 14.94 -14.08
N PHE A 309 -4.00 13.66 -13.76
CA PHE A 309 -2.95 12.73 -13.35
C PHE A 309 -2.20 12.13 -14.55
N TYR A 310 -0.89 11.96 -14.36
CA TYR A 310 0.06 11.39 -15.32
C TYR A 310 0.14 12.07 -16.71
N PRO A 311 0.06 13.42 -16.84
CA PRO A 311 0.01 14.08 -18.14
C PRO A 311 1.38 14.48 -18.70
N GLN A 312 2.44 14.42 -17.89
CA GLN A 312 3.81 14.80 -18.26
C GLN A 312 4.74 13.59 -18.15
N ASP A 313 5.79 13.55 -18.95
CA ASP A 313 6.90 12.62 -18.77
C ASP A 313 8.10 13.39 -18.18
N PRO A 314 8.89 12.79 -17.27
CA PRO A 314 8.67 11.50 -16.59
C PRO A 314 7.46 11.52 -15.63
N THR A 315 6.80 10.37 -15.47
CA THR A 315 5.74 10.15 -14.45
C THR A 315 5.78 8.73 -13.89
N ASN A 316 4.98 8.42 -12.86
CA ASN A 316 4.92 7.06 -12.32
C ASN A 316 4.14 6.15 -13.29
N HIS A 317 4.81 5.61 -14.30
CA HIS A 317 4.15 4.75 -15.29
C HIS A 317 3.67 3.41 -14.72
N TYR A 318 4.32 2.90 -13.66
CA TYR A 318 3.78 1.76 -12.91
C TYR A 318 2.38 2.11 -12.36
N ALA A 319 2.25 3.19 -11.58
CA ALA A 319 0.96 3.58 -11.01
C ALA A 319 -0.09 3.90 -12.07
N ARG A 320 0.28 4.69 -13.10
CA ARG A 320 -0.60 5.03 -14.23
C ARG A 320 -1.20 3.77 -14.88
N LEU A 321 -0.38 2.74 -15.07
CA LEU A 321 -0.81 1.51 -15.72
C LEU A 321 -1.56 0.58 -14.77
N VAL A 322 -1.20 0.53 -13.49
CA VAL A 322 -1.98 -0.19 -12.46
C VAL A 322 -3.40 0.35 -12.39
N HIS A 323 -3.58 1.67 -12.32
CA HIS A 323 -4.90 2.30 -12.38
C HIS A 323 -5.64 1.93 -13.66
N LYS A 324 -4.97 1.95 -14.82
CA LYS A 324 -5.57 1.60 -16.11
C LYS A 324 -6.10 0.15 -16.18
N VAL A 325 -5.42 -0.82 -15.58
CA VAL A 325 -5.81 -2.24 -15.65
C VAL A 325 -6.80 -2.65 -14.55
N ASN A 326 -6.96 -1.85 -13.49
CA ASN A 326 -8.05 -2.04 -12.55
C ASN A 326 -9.36 -1.61 -13.21
N LEU A 327 -10.39 -2.44 -13.06
CA LEU A 327 -11.64 -2.29 -13.82
C LEU A 327 -12.36 -0.98 -13.47
N ASP A 328 -12.25 -0.53 -12.22
CA ASP A 328 -12.83 0.70 -11.71
C ASP A 328 -11.85 1.88 -11.68
N GLY A 329 -10.64 1.71 -12.23
CA GLY A 329 -9.60 2.73 -12.23
C GLY A 329 -8.91 2.94 -10.88
N LYS A 330 -9.16 2.08 -9.88
CA LYS A 330 -8.66 2.26 -8.50
C LYS A 330 -7.60 1.25 -8.12
N GLY A 331 -6.60 1.67 -7.37
CA GLY A 331 -5.60 0.79 -6.76
C GLY A 331 -4.53 1.55 -5.99
N TYR A 332 -4.06 1.00 -4.88
CA TYR A 332 -3.08 1.69 -4.03
C TYR A 332 -1.66 1.47 -4.58
N ALA A 333 -1.25 2.25 -5.58
CA ALA A 333 -0.03 1.98 -6.36
C ALA A 333 1.24 2.69 -5.85
N PHE A 334 1.11 3.60 -4.89
CA PHE A 334 2.22 4.23 -4.17
C PHE A 334 1.75 4.71 -2.79
N ALA A 335 2.66 5.05 -1.89
CA ALA A 335 2.39 5.24 -0.45
C ALA A 335 1.29 6.27 -0.11
N TYR A 336 1.02 7.22 -1.00
CA TYR A 336 0.06 8.31 -0.80
C TYR A 336 -1.00 8.39 -1.91
N ASP A 337 -1.36 7.26 -2.53
CA ASP A 337 -2.37 7.22 -3.60
C ASP A 337 -3.80 7.53 -3.11
N ASP A 338 -4.02 7.55 -1.79
CA ASP A 338 -5.26 7.97 -1.12
C ASP A 338 -5.43 9.48 -1.01
N VAL A 339 -4.41 10.25 -1.40
CA VAL A 339 -4.51 11.70 -1.47
C VAL A 339 -5.49 12.09 -2.59
N GLN A 340 -6.52 12.85 -2.23
CA GLN A 340 -7.58 13.31 -3.13
C GLN A 340 -8.04 14.71 -2.69
N PRO A 341 -8.59 15.54 -3.60
CA PRO A 341 -9.19 16.81 -3.20
C PRO A 341 -10.40 16.56 -2.28
N ASP A 342 -10.77 17.57 -1.49
CA ASP A 342 -11.96 17.49 -0.62
C ASP A 342 -13.21 17.19 -1.44
N GLY A 343 -13.95 16.14 -1.06
CA GLY A 343 -15.11 15.65 -1.82
C GLY A 343 -14.79 15.04 -3.19
N GLY A 344 -13.51 14.87 -3.53
CA GLY A 344 -13.05 14.28 -4.79
C GLY A 344 -13.21 12.77 -4.89
N GLU A 345 -12.93 12.23 -6.07
CA GLU A 345 -12.95 10.79 -6.31
C GLU A 345 -11.71 10.10 -5.70
N ASP A 346 -11.94 8.99 -4.99
CA ASP A 346 -10.85 8.12 -4.51
C ASP A 346 -10.24 7.35 -5.68
N GLN A 347 -8.92 7.30 -5.74
CA GLN A 347 -8.16 6.46 -6.68
C GLN A 347 -7.44 5.31 -5.97
N SER A 348 -7.37 5.30 -4.64
CA SER A 348 -6.54 4.34 -3.90
C SER A 348 -7.13 2.94 -3.80
N GLY A 349 -8.43 2.78 -4.06
CA GLY A 349 -9.07 1.47 -3.92
C GLY A 349 -9.31 1.10 -2.46
N LYS A 350 -9.72 2.10 -1.67
CA LYS A 350 -10.13 1.91 -0.28
C LYS A 350 -11.64 1.78 -0.12
N VAL A 351 -12.05 1.16 0.98
CA VAL A 351 -13.41 1.19 1.52
C VAL A 351 -13.35 1.51 3.02
N ASN A 352 -14.28 2.31 3.51
CA ASN A 352 -14.34 2.62 4.94
C ASN A 352 -15.76 2.95 5.41
N ALA A 353 -16.09 2.59 6.65
CA ALA A 353 -17.37 2.88 7.27
C ALA A 353 -17.31 2.82 8.79
N GLY A 354 -18.07 3.69 9.47
CA GLY A 354 -18.24 3.67 10.92
C GLY A 354 -19.20 2.58 11.43
N ASP A 355 -20.01 2.01 10.53
CA ASP A 355 -21.06 1.05 10.81
C ASP A 355 -20.94 -0.24 9.95
N PRO A 356 -19.76 -0.89 9.90
CA PRO A 356 -19.53 -2.04 9.04
C PRO A 356 -20.41 -3.24 9.44
N VAL A 357 -21.00 -3.90 8.45
CA VAL A 357 -21.80 -5.14 8.62
C VAL A 357 -21.07 -6.34 8.02
N LEU A 358 -20.56 -6.20 6.79
CA LEU A 358 -19.87 -7.26 6.09
C LEU A 358 -18.74 -6.69 5.24
N PHE A 359 -17.53 -7.16 5.49
CA PHE A 359 -16.37 -6.91 4.64
C PHE A 359 -16.08 -8.15 3.80
N THR A 360 -16.25 -8.07 2.48
CA THR A 360 -15.99 -9.19 1.57
C THR A 360 -14.70 -8.96 0.81
N VAL A 361 -13.77 -9.92 0.88
CA VAL A 361 -12.59 -10.02 0.02
C VAL A 361 -12.88 -11.06 -1.05
N THR A 362 -12.87 -10.65 -2.31
CA THR A 362 -13.13 -11.52 -3.46
C THR A 362 -11.83 -11.79 -4.19
N VAL A 363 -11.56 -13.06 -4.50
CA VAL A 363 -10.25 -13.51 -5.00
C VAL A 363 -10.39 -14.17 -6.37
N GLY A 364 -9.60 -13.75 -7.36
CA GLY A 364 -9.53 -14.39 -8.68
C GLY A 364 -10.15 -13.58 -9.82
N GLY A 365 -11.10 -12.68 -9.52
CA GLY A 365 -11.56 -11.64 -10.43
C GLY A 365 -12.47 -12.08 -11.59
N LYS A 366 -12.98 -13.32 -11.62
CA LYS A 366 -13.85 -13.80 -12.72
C LYS A 366 -15.14 -13.00 -12.87
N SER A 367 -15.68 -12.52 -11.76
CA SER A 367 -16.90 -11.74 -11.66
C SER A 367 -16.60 -10.27 -11.36
N ALA A 368 -15.35 -9.83 -11.49
CA ALA A 368 -14.97 -8.45 -11.20
C ALA A 368 -15.62 -7.50 -12.22
N ALA A 369 -16.20 -6.41 -11.73
CA ALA A 369 -16.90 -5.43 -12.56
C ALA A 369 -16.85 -4.04 -11.92
N ALA A 370 -16.67 -3.02 -12.75
CA ALA A 370 -16.80 -1.63 -12.33
C ALA A 370 -18.30 -1.30 -12.12
N GLY A 371 -18.73 -1.18 -10.86
CA GLY A 371 -20.10 -0.74 -10.52
C GLY A 371 -20.94 -1.74 -9.72
N GLY A 372 -20.40 -2.27 -8.61
CA GLY A 372 -21.13 -3.13 -7.68
C GLY A 372 -22.24 -2.43 -6.88
N GLY A 373 -23.25 -1.90 -7.57
CA GLY A 373 -24.54 -1.51 -7.01
C GLY A 373 -25.64 -2.40 -7.56
N GLY A 374 -26.02 -3.45 -6.81
CA GLY A 374 -27.30 -4.15 -6.99
C GLY A 374 -27.22 -5.57 -7.56
N GLY A 375 -27.53 -6.55 -6.71
CA GLY A 375 -27.74 -7.95 -7.09
C GLY A 375 -28.39 -8.79 -5.98
N GLY A 376 -29.29 -8.21 -5.19
CA GLY A 376 -30.15 -8.95 -4.26
C GLY A 376 -31.48 -9.29 -4.95
N GLY A 377 -31.75 -10.58 -5.12
CA GLY A 377 -32.99 -11.09 -5.73
C GLY A 377 -34.25 -10.66 -4.98
N GLN A 378 -35.32 -10.50 -5.77
CA GLN A 378 -36.68 -10.12 -5.39
C GLN A 378 -37.27 -10.93 -4.22
N GLN A 379 -37.88 -10.23 -3.26
CA GLN A 379 -39.22 -10.57 -2.74
C GLN A 379 -39.97 -9.30 -2.32
N ALA A 380 -41.20 -9.20 -2.80
CA ALA A 380 -42.08 -8.03 -2.69
C ALA A 380 -42.73 -7.89 -1.30
N GLY A 381 -42.95 -6.65 -0.87
CA GLY A 381 -43.81 -6.30 0.26
C GLY A 381 -43.85 -4.78 0.50
N ALA A 382 -45.03 -4.19 0.34
CA ALA A 382 -45.30 -2.75 0.27
C ALA A 382 -45.05 -1.96 1.57
N GLY A 383 -44.73 -0.67 1.43
CA GLY A 383 -44.79 0.33 2.50
C GLY A 383 -44.19 1.68 2.09
N GLN A 384 -45.05 2.63 1.73
CA GLN A 384 -44.69 4.04 1.46
C GLN A 384 -44.49 4.87 2.74
N GLN A 385 -43.76 5.98 2.58
CA GLN A 385 -43.65 7.18 3.44
C GLN A 385 -42.77 7.08 4.70
N GLN A 386 -41.60 7.74 4.68
CA GLN A 386 -41.47 9.11 5.21
C GLN A 386 -40.07 9.68 4.90
N GLN A 387 -40.06 10.86 4.29
CA GLN A 387 -38.89 11.68 4.03
C GLN A 387 -38.87 12.79 5.08
N GLN A 388 -37.87 12.81 5.97
CA GLN A 388 -37.52 14.02 6.73
C GLN A 388 -36.10 13.95 7.35
N ALA A 389 -35.26 14.85 6.83
CA ALA A 389 -34.14 15.60 7.41
C ALA A 389 -33.45 15.13 8.71
N LEU A 390 -32.17 14.77 8.59
CA LEU A 390 -31.04 15.09 9.48
C LEU A 390 -29.81 15.14 8.54
N GLY A 391 -29.04 16.21 8.37
CA GLY A 391 -28.53 17.18 9.34
C GLY A 391 -27.00 17.09 9.28
N ASP A 392 -26.34 18.18 8.91
CA ASP A 392 -24.91 18.31 8.64
C ASP A 392 -23.98 17.58 9.64
N GLN A 393 -23.12 16.69 9.12
CA GLN A 393 -21.82 16.38 9.75
C GLN A 393 -20.72 16.41 8.68
N GLN A 394 -20.28 17.63 8.38
CA GLN A 394 -18.97 17.86 7.78
C GLN A 394 -17.87 17.68 8.84
N GLY A 395 -16.82 16.96 8.46
CA GLY A 395 -15.45 17.34 8.78
C GLY A 395 -14.89 16.92 10.14
N GLN A 396 -14.26 15.75 10.18
CA GLN A 396 -12.94 15.63 10.81
C GLN A 396 -12.02 14.82 9.89
N GLY A 397 -10.98 15.48 9.39
CA GLY A 397 -9.96 14.86 8.55
C GLY A 397 -9.21 13.79 9.32
N TYR A 398 -9.32 12.54 8.85
CA TYR A 398 -8.49 11.44 9.31
C TYR A 398 -7.04 11.68 8.87
N THR A 399 -6.12 11.74 9.83
CA THR A 399 -4.68 11.71 9.57
C THR A 399 -4.18 10.28 9.73
N ARG A 400 -3.86 9.61 8.61
CA ARG A 400 -3.23 8.30 8.63
C ARG A 400 -1.84 8.44 9.28
N GLY A 401 -1.54 7.59 10.26
CA GLY A 401 -0.16 7.42 10.74
C GLY A 401 0.75 6.91 9.60
N PRO A 402 2.06 7.20 9.63
CA PRO A 402 2.96 6.77 8.57
C PRO A 402 2.90 5.25 8.36
N PRO A 403 3.08 4.75 7.12
CA PRO A 403 3.18 3.32 6.87
C PRO A 403 4.30 2.72 7.74
N PRO A 404 4.16 1.46 8.18
CA PRO A 404 5.23 0.80 8.93
C PRO A 404 6.52 0.83 8.12
N PRO A 405 7.68 1.12 8.75
CA PRO A 405 8.94 1.17 8.05
C PRO A 405 9.26 -0.19 7.43
N PRO A 406 9.93 -0.24 6.26
CA PRO A 406 10.46 -1.49 5.75
C PRO A 406 11.43 -2.12 6.78
N PRO A 407 11.61 -3.45 6.75
CA PRO A 407 12.59 -4.13 7.61
C PRO A 407 13.95 -3.44 7.48
N SER A 408 14.58 -3.13 8.61
CA SER A 408 15.95 -2.62 8.58
C SER A 408 16.88 -3.73 8.12
N ASP A 409 17.65 -3.47 7.05
CA ASP A 409 18.86 -4.22 6.77
C ASP A 409 19.84 -3.96 7.92
N GLN A 410 19.77 -4.79 8.97
CA GLN A 410 20.86 -4.90 9.91
C GLN A 410 22.00 -5.63 9.21
N GLY A 411 22.76 -4.83 8.47
CA GLY A 411 24.10 -5.21 8.02
C GLY A 411 24.89 -5.73 9.21
N GLN A 412 25.56 -6.86 8.98
CA GLN A 412 26.53 -7.49 9.85
C GLN A 412 27.50 -6.44 10.41
N GLN A 413 27.31 -6.05 11.66
CA GLN A 413 28.38 -5.43 12.44
C GLN A 413 29.22 -6.56 13.03
N GLU A 414 30.36 -6.83 12.40
CA GLU A 414 31.45 -7.58 13.01
C GLU A 414 31.81 -6.92 14.36
N GLN A 415 31.54 -7.63 15.45
CA GLN A 415 32.09 -7.29 16.77
C GLN A 415 33.58 -7.65 16.79
N GLY A 416 34.40 -6.75 16.27
CA GLY A 416 35.78 -6.61 16.71
C GLY A 416 35.80 -5.77 17.99
N GLY A 417 36.21 -6.37 19.12
CA GLY A 417 36.51 -5.58 20.30
C GLY A 417 36.90 -6.39 21.51
N LEU A 418 38.18 -6.32 21.89
CA LEU A 418 38.59 -6.17 23.29
C LEU A 418 39.99 -5.54 23.40
N ARG A 419 39.96 -4.26 23.78
CA ARG A 419 40.81 -3.56 24.76
C ARG A 419 42.31 -3.31 24.47
N GLY A 420 42.64 -2.02 24.57
CA GLY A 420 43.77 -1.58 25.41
C GLY A 420 44.65 -0.49 24.82
N ALA A 421 44.21 0.77 24.85
CA ALA A 421 45.11 1.90 24.68
C ALA A 421 45.67 2.32 26.05
N LEU A 422 46.97 2.14 26.28
CA LEU A 422 47.75 2.94 27.24
C LEU A 422 49.15 3.19 26.67
N LYS A 423 49.54 4.46 26.74
CA LYS A 423 50.75 5.07 26.20
C LYS A 423 52.04 4.53 26.82
N GLY A 424 53.02 4.30 25.96
CA GLY A 424 54.41 4.77 26.10
C GLY A 424 55.34 4.04 27.07
N PHE A 425 56.34 3.34 26.55
CA PHE A 425 57.76 3.75 26.68
C PHE A 425 58.64 2.87 25.80
N ALA A 426 59.71 3.47 25.29
CA ALA A 426 60.77 2.82 24.53
C ALA A 426 61.57 1.82 25.38
N GLY A 427 62.08 0.77 24.73
CA GLY A 427 63.41 0.26 25.03
C GLY A 427 63.54 -1.23 25.37
N ARG A 428 64.22 -1.93 24.45
CA ARG A 428 65.33 -2.88 24.69
C ARG A 428 65.05 -4.37 25.00
N PHE A 429 65.50 -5.16 24.01
CA PHE A 429 66.31 -6.39 24.05
C PHE A 429 65.74 -7.71 24.62
N SER A 430 65.88 -8.75 23.76
CA SER A 430 66.39 -10.12 23.98
C SER A 430 65.93 -10.88 25.24
N HIS A 431 65.40 -12.10 25.17
CA HIS A 431 65.88 -13.28 24.44
C HIS A 431 64.74 -14.24 24.14
#